data_AF-A0A0B4EDM2-F1
#
_entry.id   AF-A0A0B4EDM2-F1
#
_cell.length_a   1.000
_cell.length_b   1.000
_cell.length_c   1.000
_cell.angle_alpha   90.00
_cell.angle_beta   90.00
_cell.angle_gamma   90.00
#
_symmetry.space_group_name_H-M   'P 1'
#
loop_
_entity.id
_entity.type
_entity.pdbx_description
1 polymer ?
#
loop_
_entity_poly.entity_id
_entity_poly.type
_entity_poly.pdbx_seq_one_letter_code
_entity_poly.pdbx_strand_id
1 'polypeptide(L)' 'QRLRYHNMRGTAADKPFFGLLVHFFNHQTHHRGQVTTLLTQAGHDVGDTDLLALID' A
#
# COMPACT_ATOMS: atom_id res chain seq x y z
N GLN A 1 10.74 -11.80 13.81
CA GLN A 1 11.37 -12.25 12.55
C GLN A 1 11.96 -11.06 11.81
N ARG A 2 13.17 -11.20 11.27
CA ARG A 2 13.82 -10.17 10.44
C ARG A 2 13.87 -10.66 8.99
N LEU A 3 13.79 -9.73 8.04
CA LEU A 3 13.92 -10.02 6.61
C LEU A 3 15.22 -9.43 6.10
N ARG A 4 16.08 -10.29 5.56
CA ARG A 4 17.30 -9.92 4.84
C ARG A 4 17.01 -9.93 3.35
N TYR A 5 17.32 -8.84 2.65
CA TYR A 5 17.07 -8.71 1.22
C TYR A 5 18.05 -7.70 0.61
N HIS A 6 18.16 -7.69 -0.72
CA HIS A 6 18.79 -6.59 -1.46
C HIS A 6 17.69 -5.76 -2.11
N ASN A 7 17.76 -4.44 -1.97
CA ASN A 7 16.79 -3.55 -2.63
C ASN A 7 17.06 -3.47 -4.15
N MET A 8 16.23 -2.72 -4.87
CA MET A 8 16.37 -2.54 -6.33
C MET A 8 17.69 -1.87 -6.76
N ARG A 9 18.44 -1.26 -5.84
CA ARG A 9 19.77 -0.69 -6.06
C ARG A 9 20.90 -1.66 -5.68
N GLY A 10 20.58 -2.92 -5.37
CA GLY A 10 21.54 -3.92 -4.92
C GLY A 10 22.08 -3.67 -3.50
N THR A 11 21.49 -2.76 -2.72
CA THR A 11 21.93 -2.49 -1.35
C THR A 11 21.36 -3.53 -0.39
N ALA A 12 22.23 -4.21 0.37
CA ALA A 12 21.82 -5.14 1.40
C ALA A 12 21.03 -4.44 2.52
N ALA A 13 19.94 -5.05 2.95
CA ALA A 13 19.08 -4.58 4.02
C ALA A 13 18.70 -5.72 4.97
N ASP A 14 18.58 -5.40 6.25
CA ASP A 14 18.08 -6.30 7.28
C ASP A 14 17.11 -5.53 8.19
N LYS A 15 15.80 -5.80 8.04
CA LYS A 15 14.74 -5.01 8.66
C LYS A 15 13.72 -5.88 9.41
N PRO A 16 13.06 -5.35 10.47
CA PRO A 16 11.95 -6.05 11.11
C PRO A 16 10.84 -6.35 10.10
N PHE A 17 10.45 -7.61 9.98
CA PHE A 17 9.50 -8.05 8.95
C PHE A 17 8.14 -7.36 9.07
N PHE A 18 7.61 -7.26 10.30
CA PHE A 18 6.33 -6.60 10.56
C PHE A 18 6.32 -5.12 10.14
N GLY A 19 7.41 -4.40 10.38
CA GLY A 19 7.54 -3.00 9.95
C GLY A 19 7.47 -2.85 8.43
N LEU A 20 7.99 -3.83 7.68
CA LEU A 20 7.88 -3.84 6.21
C LEU A 20 6.45 -4.11 5.73
N LEU A 21 5.72 -5.01 6.40
CA LEU A 21 4.32 -5.27 6.07
C LEU A 21 3.46 -4.02 6.30
N VAL A 22 3.61 -3.36 7.45
CA VAL A 22 2.88 -2.11 7.74
C VAL A 22 3.21 -1.04 6.71
N HIS A 23 4.50 -0.85 6.38
CA HIS A 23 4.91 0.09 5.35
C HIS A 23 4.26 -0.22 3.99
N PHE A 24 4.24 -1.49 3.58
CA PHE A 24 3.68 -1.91 2.30
C PHE A 24 2.19 -1.58 2.19
N PHE A 25 1.38 -1.97 3.19
CA PHE A 25 -0.06 -1.69 3.17
C PHE A 25 -0.37 -0.20 3.33
N ASN A 26 0.41 0.54 4.14
CA ASN A 26 0.26 1.99 4.25
C ASN A 26 0.55 2.69 2.91
N HIS A 27 1.60 2.25 2.21
CA HIS A 27 1.95 2.79 0.90
C HIS A 27 0.85 2.55 -0.14
N GLN A 28 0.22 1.36 -0.12
CA GLN A 28 -0.93 1.07 -0.97
C GLN A 28 -2.11 1.98 -0.66
N THR A 29 -2.46 2.16 0.61
CA THR A 29 -3.55 3.07 1.01
C THR A 29 -3.28 4.51 0.57
N HIS A 30 -2.03 4.98 0.65
CA HIS A 30 -1.63 6.29 0.14
C HIS A 30 -1.84 6.42 -1.37
N HIS A 31 -1.36 5.47 -2.17
CA HIS A 31 -1.54 5.50 -3.62
C HIS A 31 -3.00 5.31 -4.04
N ARG A 32 -3.76 4.46 -3.35
CA ARG A 32 -5.21 4.33 -3.56
C ARG A 32 -5.90 5.67 -3.36
N GLY A 33 -5.58 6.39 -2.27
CA GLY A 33 -6.11 7.73 -2.03
C GLY A 33 -5.79 8.75 -3.13
N GLN A 34 -4.60 8.67 -3.74
CA GLN A 34 -4.24 9.51 -4.89
C GLN A 34 -5.13 9.18 -6.10
N VAL A 35 -5.29 7.90 -6.43
CA VAL A 35 -6.09 7.45 -7.57
C VAL A 35 -7.57 7.76 -7.37
N THR A 36 -8.13 7.47 -6.20
CA THR A 36 -9.54 7.74 -5.92
C THR A 36 -9.84 9.24 -5.97
N THR A 37 -8.94 10.08 -5.47
CA THR A 37 -9.07 11.54 -5.61
C THR A 37 -9.16 11.96 -7.08
N LEU A 38 -8.26 11.47 -7.93
CA LEU A 38 -8.25 11.80 -9.36
C LEU A 38 -9.51 11.31 -10.09
N LEU A 39 -9.98 10.09 -9.78
CA LEU A 39 -11.21 9.53 -10.36
C LEU A 39 -12.45 10.31 -9.93
N THR A 40 -12.55 10.67 -8.64
CA THR A 40 -13.63 11.54 -8.15
C THR A 40 -13.61 12.91 -8.81
N GLN A 41 -12.42 13.52 -8.98
CA GLN A 41 -12.28 14.79 -9.70
C GLN A 41 -12.70 14.70 -11.17
N ALA A 42 -12.58 13.52 -11.79
CA ALA A 42 -13.06 13.24 -13.14
C ALA A 42 -14.57 12.90 -13.20
N GLY A 43 -15.28 12.95 -12.07
CA GLY A 43 -16.72 12.65 -11.99
C GLY A 43 -17.05 11.16 -11.96
N HIS A 44 -16.07 10.29 -11.72
CA HIS A 44 -16.30 8.86 -11.57
C HIS A 44 -16.61 8.50 -10.12
N ASP A 45 -17.65 7.67 -9.92
CA ASP A 45 -17.87 6.97 -8.67
C ASP A 45 -16.89 5.79 -8.57
N VAL A 46 -16.13 5.75 -7.47
CA VAL A 46 -15.10 4.73 -7.22
C VAL A 46 -15.68 3.56 -6.40
N GLY A 47 -16.85 3.73 -5.79
CA GLY A 47 -17.44 2.76 -4.87
C GLY A 47 -16.67 2.66 -3.55
N ASP A 48 -17.04 1.65 -2.74
CA ASP A 48 -16.36 1.40 -1.47
C ASP A 48 -14.96 0.83 -1.68
N THR A 49 -14.02 1.31 -0.87
CA THR A 49 -12.63 0.82 -0.84
C THR A 49 -12.22 0.31 0.53
N ASP A 50 -13.15 0.28 1.50
CA ASP A 50 -12.96 -0.39 2.78
C ASP A 50 -12.83 -1.89 2.54
N LEU A 51 -11.84 -2.51 3.18
CA LEU A 51 -11.60 -3.93 3.01
C LEU A 51 -12.77 -4.77 3.53
N LEU A 52 -13.38 -4.39 4.66
CA LEU A 52 -14.49 -5.14 5.25
C LEU A 52 -15.69 -5.15 4.31
N ALA A 53 -16.04 -3.99 3.74
CA ALA A 53 -17.12 -3.89 2.76
C ALA A 53 -16.91 -4.74 1.49
N LEU A 54 -15.66 -5.10 1.17
CA LEU A 54 -15.32 -5.91 0.00
C LEU A 54 -15.22 -7.41 0.27
N ILE A 55 -15.12 -7.83 1.53
CA ILE A 55 -14.94 -9.24 1.92
C ILE A 55 -16.09 -9.79 2.75
N ASP A 56 -17.00 -8.93 3.23
CA ASP A 56 -18.29 -9.31 3.80
C ASP A 56 -19.26 -9.80 2.71
#